data_AF-A0A834LV40-F1
#
_entry.id   AF-A0A834LV40-F1
#
_cell.length_a   1.000
_cell.length_b   1.000
_cell.length_c   1.000
_cell.angle_alpha   90.00
_cell.angle_beta   90.00
_cell.angle_gamma   90.00
#
_symmetry.space_group_name_H-M   'P 1'
#
loop_
_entity.id
_entity.type
_entity.pdbx_description
1 polymer ?
#
loop_
_entity_poly.entity_id
_entity_poly.type
_entity_poly.pdbx_seq_one_letter_code
_entity_poly.pdbx_strand_id
1 'polypeptide(L)'
;MPLLQEVETYRVFVATWNVGGKSPHNDLNLDDFLQVHDQFDIYVLGFQEIVPLNAGNVLAIEDNGPAAKWLSIISRSLNHGYPSPLINQTTSLKTASRIFRAQSVRRRLKSCNCSTTSDQPERKYNKDSCFKCQQTESYPEDFMEQVNDIGPDSFVVPESNPSSGSNMIKYSLIACKQMVGIFLTIWVRKELVQYIGHLRTSYISRGIMGYLGNKVRMIQNYPVTIKNGYIRDTDTPLQKILKNHLASGEKEGDELRRNSDVIEIIKNAQFTKICKRPYSRRMPEKILEHDRIIWLGDLNYRIALSYAETRKFVDENNWDALLNKDQLKIEREAGRVFNGWKEEKIYFAPTYKYYNNSDAYAGEIEKSKSKRRTPAWCDRILFHGEGIRQLSYVRRELRFSDHRPVCATFLVDVVV
;
A
#
# COMPACT_ATOMS: atom_id res chain seq x y z
N MET A 1 15.66 13.31 -36.08
CA MET A 1 16.09 12.35 -35.03
C MET A 1 14.98 12.26 -34.00
N PRO A 2 14.57 11.06 -33.54
CA PRO A 2 13.67 10.97 -32.42
C PRO A 2 14.38 11.54 -31.19
N LEU A 3 13.72 12.46 -30.48
CA LEU A 3 14.21 12.99 -29.21
C LEU A 3 14.44 11.81 -28.24
N LEU A 4 15.65 11.67 -27.71
CA LEU A 4 15.91 10.76 -26.60
C LEU A 4 14.97 11.15 -25.45
N GLN A 5 14.01 10.26 -25.14
CA GLN A 5 13.26 10.36 -23.89
C GLN A 5 14.26 10.16 -22.76
N GLU A 6 14.39 11.17 -21.90
CA GLU A 6 15.21 11.05 -20.70
C GLU A 6 14.45 10.13 -19.73
N VAL A 7 15.19 9.26 -19.03
CA VAL A 7 14.62 8.28 -18.10
C VAL A 7 15.29 8.49 -16.74
N GLU A 8 14.49 8.77 -15.72
CA GLU A 8 14.94 8.81 -14.33
C GLU A 8 14.51 7.52 -13.61
N THR A 9 15.41 6.92 -12.83
CA THR A 9 15.13 5.70 -12.07
C THR A 9 14.96 6.01 -10.58
N TYR A 10 13.86 5.54 -10.00
CA TYR A 10 13.51 5.72 -8.59
C TYR A 10 13.58 4.40 -7.82
N ARG A 11 14.05 4.45 -6.58
CA ARG A 11 14.10 3.28 -5.69
C ARG A 11 12.84 3.21 -4.83
N VAL A 12 12.13 2.10 -4.91
CA VAL A 12 10.86 1.89 -4.21
C VAL A 12 11.01 0.76 -3.21
N PHE A 13 10.71 1.05 -1.95
CA PHE A 13 10.56 0.05 -0.90
C PHE A 13 9.10 -0.34 -0.76
N VAL A 14 8.82 -1.64 -0.74
CA VAL A 14 7.48 -2.20 -0.58
C VAL A 14 7.51 -3.19 0.57
N ALA A 15 6.58 -3.09 1.51
CA ALA A 15 6.41 -4.07 2.57
C ALA A 15 4.96 -4.43 2.84
N THR A 16 4.73 -5.70 3.13
CA THR A 16 3.45 -6.23 3.60
C THR A 16 3.62 -6.93 4.95
N TRP A 17 2.65 -6.77 5.85
CA TRP A 17 2.66 -7.46 7.13
C TRP A 17 1.25 -7.67 7.69
N ASN A 18 0.82 -8.93 7.82
CA ASN A 18 -0.34 -9.25 8.64
C ASN A 18 0.06 -9.14 10.13
N VAL A 19 -0.59 -8.23 10.87
CA VAL A 19 -0.24 -7.94 12.27
C VAL A 19 -1.15 -8.64 13.30
N GLY A 20 -1.99 -9.58 12.84
CA GLY A 20 -2.71 -10.53 13.69
C GLY A 20 -3.71 -9.90 14.67
N GLY A 21 -4.34 -8.79 14.29
CA GLY A 21 -5.33 -8.08 15.10
C GLY A 21 -4.73 -7.21 16.20
N LYS A 22 -3.40 -7.02 16.24
CA LYS A 22 -2.71 -6.33 17.34
C LYS A 22 -2.44 -4.86 17.02
N SER A 23 -2.76 -4.00 17.99
CA SER A 23 -2.35 -2.60 17.98
C SER A 23 -0.86 -2.49 18.35
N PRO A 24 -0.05 -1.67 17.67
CA PRO A 24 1.37 -1.59 17.96
C PRO A 24 1.61 -0.89 19.30
N HIS A 25 2.63 -1.33 20.02
CA HIS A 25 3.12 -0.67 21.22
C HIS A 25 3.97 0.56 20.85
N ASN A 26 4.07 1.55 21.75
CA ASN A 26 4.76 2.81 21.48
C ASN A 26 6.27 2.64 21.30
N ASP A 27 6.85 1.58 21.81
CA ASP A 27 8.27 1.20 21.75
C ASP A 27 8.61 0.30 20.55
N LEU A 28 7.62 -0.10 19.76
CA LEU A 28 7.86 -0.89 18.55
C LEU A 28 8.80 -0.11 17.60
N ASN A 29 9.97 -0.67 17.36
CA ASN A 29 10.96 -0.15 16.43
C ASN A 29 10.75 -0.77 15.04
N LEU A 30 10.61 0.07 14.02
CA LEU A 30 10.47 -0.35 12.64
C LEU A 30 11.70 -0.06 11.78
N ASP A 31 12.78 0.47 12.35
CA ASP A 31 13.94 0.98 11.59
C ASP A 31 14.59 -0.12 10.73
N ASP A 32 14.83 -1.30 11.32
CA ASP A 32 15.40 -2.45 10.62
C ASP A 32 14.43 -3.05 9.59
N PHE A 33 13.13 -3.07 9.92
CA PHE A 33 12.08 -3.57 9.00
C PHE A 33 11.94 -2.67 7.78
N LEU A 34 11.95 -1.36 7.99
CA LEU A 34 11.83 -0.35 6.96
C LEU A 34 13.18 -0.07 6.26
N GLN A 35 14.31 -0.60 6.75
CA GLN A 35 15.63 -0.31 6.18
C GLN A 35 15.85 1.20 6.02
N VAL A 36 15.60 1.96 7.10
CA VAL A 36 15.61 3.44 7.05
C VAL A 36 16.96 4.00 6.59
N HIS A 37 18.05 3.28 6.85
CA HIS A 37 19.41 3.64 6.44
C HIS A 37 19.63 3.59 4.92
N ASP A 38 18.86 2.79 4.19
CA ASP A 38 18.97 2.69 2.73
C ASP A 38 18.35 3.90 2.03
N GLN A 39 17.46 4.63 2.73
CA GLN A 39 16.82 5.88 2.29
C GLN A 39 16.07 5.80 0.95
N PHE A 40 15.11 4.89 0.75
CA PHE A 40 14.41 4.75 -0.53
C PHE A 40 13.68 6.04 -1.00
N ASP A 41 13.40 6.19 -2.29
CA ASP A 41 12.67 7.38 -2.78
C ASP A 41 11.19 7.35 -2.39
N ILE A 42 10.62 6.14 -2.40
CA ILE A 42 9.22 5.86 -2.11
C ILE A 42 9.12 4.65 -1.18
N TYR A 43 8.29 4.75 -0.14
CA TYR A 43 7.92 3.65 0.73
C TYR A 43 6.43 3.34 0.57
N VAL A 44 6.12 2.07 0.30
CA VAL A 44 4.77 1.53 0.14
C VAL A 44 4.56 0.47 1.22
N LEU A 45 3.72 0.78 2.21
CA LEU A 45 3.59 -0.07 3.41
C LEU A 45 2.15 -0.53 3.60
N GLY A 46 1.95 -1.85 3.59
CA GLY A 46 0.65 -2.49 3.74
C GLY A 46 0.54 -3.40 4.96
N PHE A 47 -0.36 -3.10 5.89
CA PHE A 47 -0.62 -3.91 7.09
C PHE A 47 -2.00 -4.59 7.13
N GLN A 48 -2.10 -5.91 7.16
CA GLN A 48 -3.36 -6.63 7.31
C GLN A 48 -3.67 -6.88 8.78
N GLU A 49 -4.94 -7.06 9.13
CA GLU A 49 -5.41 -7.28 10.49
C GLU A 49 -4.88 -6.25 11.52
N ILE A 50 -4.87 -4.95 11.19
CA ILE A 50 -4.50 -3.92 12.20
C ILE A 50 -5.51 -3.79 13.35
N VAL A 51 -6.68 -4.40 13.18
CA VAL A 51 -7.72 -4.60 14.20
C VAL A 51 -8.18 -6.05 14.15
N PRO A 52 -8.67 -6.63 15.27
CA PRO A 52 -9.20 -7.99 15.27
C PRO A 52 -10.34 -8.16 14.27
N LEU A 53 -10.33 -9.20 13.43
CA LEU A 53 -11.40 -9.47 12.46
C LEU A 53 -12.61 -10.16 13.10
N ASN A 54 -13.29 -9.47 14.01
CA ASN A 54 -14.56 -9.90 14.60
C ASN A 54 -15.75 -9.16 13.96
N ALA A 55 -16.96 -9.69 14.14
CA ALA A 55 -18.18 -9.11 13.55
C ALA A 55 -18.38 -7.63 13.92
N GLY A 56 -18.00 -7.24 15.15
CA GLY A 56 -18.03 -5.85 15.60
C GLY A 56 -17.17 -4.95 14.71
N ASN A 57 -15.89 -5.27 14.52
CA ASN A 57 -14.98 -4.45 13.71
C ASN A 57 -15.30 -4.48 12.20
N VAL A 58 -15.99 -5.52 11.72
CA VAL A 58 -16.38 -5.65 10.32
C VAL A 58 -17.66 -4.85 10.01
N LEU A 59 -18.59 -4.76 10.96
CA LEU A 59 -19.94 -4.18 10.80
C LEU A 59 -20.14 -2.83 11.48
N ALA A 60 -19.32 -2.48 12.48
CA ALA A 60 -19.42 -1.21 13.19
C ALA A 60 -18.62 -0.09 12.50
N ILE A 61 -18.73 1.11 13.07
CA ILE A 61 -17.91 2.27 12.68
C ILE A 61 -16.43 1.90 12.79
N GLU A 62 -15.67 2.23 11.74
CA GLU A 62 -14.25 1.88 11.63
C GLU A 62 -13.42 2.55 12.74
N ASP A 63 -12.84 1.73 13.65
CA ASP A 63 -11.88 2.20 14.64
C ASP A 63 -10.58 2.61 13.96
N ASN A 64 -10.31 3.92 13.97
CA ASN A 64 -9.16 4.53 13.34
C ASN A 64 -7.95 4.67 14.29
N GLY A 65 -8.10 4.36 15.57
CA GLY A 65 -7.04 4.49 16.58
C GLY A 65 -5.80 3.65 16.26
N PRO A 66 -5.93 2.34 15.96
CA PRO A 66 -4.80 1.49 15.61
C PRO A 66 -4.06 1.96 14.35
N ALA A 67 -4.77 2.43 13.32
CA ALA A 67 -4.13 2.99 12.13
C ALA A 67 -3.37 4.29 12.43
N ALA A 68 -3.90 5.16 13.29
CA ALA A 68 -3.21 6.38 13.69
C ALA A 68 -1.91 6.08 14.45
N LYS A 69 -1.89 5.05 15.30
CA LYS A 69 -0.67 4.58 15.98
C LYS A 69 0.37 4.04 15.00
N TRP A 70 -0.04 3.15 14.08
CA TRP A 70 0.85 2.67 13.02
C TRP A 70 1.44 3.83 12.22
N LEU A 71 0.62 4.81 11.84
CA LEU A 71 1.08 5.98 11.11
C LEU A 71 2.14 6.79 11.89
N SER A 72 1.94 6.96 13.20
CA SER A 72 2.88 7.64 14.08
C SER A 72 4.24 6.93 14.13
N ILE A 73 4.24 5.60 14.33
CA ILE A 73 5.45 4.79 14.46
C ILE A 73 6.23 4.78 13.13
N ILE A 74 5.53 4.62 12.00
CA ILE A 74 6.16 4.70 10.68
C ILE A 74 6.80 6.07 10.45
N SER A 75 6.08 7.15 10.78
CA SER A 75 6.62 8.51 10.66
C SER A 75 7.88 8.71 11.50
N ARG A 76 7.87 8.20 12.74
CA ARG A 76 9.01 8.27 13.66
C ARG A 76 10.24 7.56 13.09
N SER A 77 10.06 6.36 12.54
CA SER A 77 11.15 5.59 11.93
C SER A 77 11.69 6.26 10.66
N LEU A 78 10.81 6.65 9.73
CA LEU A 78 11.24 7.26 8.46
C LEU A 78 11.88 8.65 8.64
N ASN A 79 11.47 9.40 9.66
CA ASN A 79 11.94 10.76 9.91
C ASN A 79 12.81 10.86 11.18
N HIS A 80 13.39 9.75 11.65
CA HIS A 80 14.37 9.71 12.74
C HIS A 80 14.04 10.58 13.97
N GLY A 81 12.83 10.43 14.51
CA GLY A 81 12.50 10.99 15.83
C GLY A 81 12.46 12.52 15.94
N TYR A 82 12.44 13.29 14.83
CA TYR A 82 11.95 14.68 14.91
C TYR A 82 10.59 14.68 15.61
N PRO A 83 10.31 15.64 16.52
CA PRO A 83 9.15 15.57 17.40
C PRO A 83 7.88 15.36 16.58
N SER A 84 7.43 14.11 16.55
CA SER A 84 6.11 13.75 16.08
C SER A 84 5.18 14.35 17.11
N PRO A 85 4.25 15.25 16.75
CA PRO A 85 3.29 15.78 17.70
C PRO A 85 2.67 14.59 18.42
N LEU A 86 2.70 14.60 19.76
CA LEU A 86 2.15 13.51 20.57
C LEU A 86 0.74 13.20 20.07
N ILE A 87 0.61 12.11 19.33
CA ILE A 87 -0.69 11.63 18.88
C ILE A 87 -1.30 10.97 20.12
N ASN A 88 -2.06 11.76 20.87
CA ASN A 88 -2.86 11.24 21.98
C ASN A 88 -3.74 10.10 21.46
N GLN A 89 -4.01 9.12 22.32
CA GLN A 89 -4.72 7.87 21.96
C GLN A 89 -6.10 8.10 21.30
N THR A 90 -6.66 9.32 21.42
CA THR A 90 -7.94 9.76 20.87
C THR A 90 -7.86 10.45 19.50
N THR A 91 -6.66 10.60 18.93
CA THR A 91 -6.47 11.35 17.67
C THR A 91 -6.96 10.54 16.48
N SER A 92 -7.94 11.07 15.75
CA SER A 92 -8.45 10.41 14.54
C SER A 92 -7.36 10.25 13.46
N LEU A 93 -7.47 9.20 12.63
CA LEU A 93 -6.60 8.98 11.48
C LEU A 93 -6.60 10.18 10.52
N LYS A 94 -7.74 10.88 10.39
CA LYS A 94 -7.85 12.10 9.56
C LYS A 94 -6.93 13.19 10.09
N THR A 95 -6.94 13.43 11.40
CA THR A 95 -6.07 14.40 12.08
C THR A 95 -4.60 13.98 12.01
N ALA A 96 -4.29 12.73 12.34
CA ALA A 96 -2.93 12.19 12.24
C ALA A 96 -2.36 12.31 10.82
N SER A 97 -3.16 11.95 9.80
CA SER A 97 -2.73 12.07 8.40
C SER A 97 -2.50 13.51 7.95
N ARG A 98 -3.17 14.49 8.56
CA ARG A 98 -2.96 15.92 8.26
C ARG A 98 -1.61 16.41 8.77
N ILE A 99 -1.15 15.89 9.91
CA ILE A 99 0.13 16.28 10.51
C ILE A 99 1.29 15.89 9.59
N PHE A 100 1.24 14.68 9.03
CA PHE A 100 2.34 14.13 8.22
C PHE A 100 2.25 14.47 6.72
N ARG A 101 1.17 15.09 6.27
CA ARG A 101 1.02 15.64 4.91
C ARG A 101 1.56 17.07 4.88
N ALA A 102 2.53 17.37 4.02
CA ALA A 102 2.99 18.75 3.88
C ALA A 102 1.86 19.67 3.36
N GLN A 103 1.80 20.92 3.84
CA GLN A 103 0.71 21.86 3.49
C GLN A 103 0.62 22.17 1.99
N SER A 104 1.75 22.18 1.28
CA SER A 104 1.83 22.34 -0.19
C SER A 104 1.29 21.13 -0.96
N VAL A 105 1.38 19.92 -0.37
CA VAL A 105 0.88 18.65 -0.94
C VAL A 105 -0.64 18.63 -1.05
N ARG A 106 -1.33 19.24 -0.07
CA ARG A 106 -2.79 19.21 0.05
C ARG A 106 -3.53 19.75 -1.19
N ARG A 107 -2.96 20.77 -1.85
CA ARG A 107 -3.56 21.39 -3.03
C ARG A 107 -3.15 20.71 -4.35
N ARG A 108 -1.95 20.11 -4.42
CA ARG A 108 -1.35 19.59 -5.67
C ARG A 108 -1.73 18.13 -6.01
N LEU A 109 -1.94 17.26 -5.01
CA LEU A 109 -2.18 15.83 -5.28
C LEU A 109 -3.55 15.51 -5.93
N LYS A 110 -4.52 16.42 -5.82
CA LYS A 110 -5.91 16.21 -6.29
C LYS A 110 -6.27 17.01 -7.56
N SER A 111 -5.43 17.93 -8.01
CA SER A 111 -5.67 18.70 -9.23
C SER A 111 -5.17 17.96 -10.47
N CYS A 112 -5.88 18.08 -11.60
CA CYS A 112 -5.24 17.76 -12.89
C CYS A 112 -4.16 18.81 -13.16
N ASN A 113 -2.98 18.38 -13.62
CA ASN A 113 -1.94 19.29 -14.13
C ASN A 113 -2.13 19.61 -15.62
N CYS A 114 -3.31 19.34 -16.19
CA CYS A 114 -3.69 19.66 -17.56
C CYS A 114 -3.50 21.17 -17.81
N SER A 115 -2.67 21.56 -18.77
CA SER A 115 -2.47 22.96 -19.16
C SER A 115 -3.81 23.65 -19.44
N THR A 116 -4.07 24.79 -18.82
CA THR A 116 -5.06 25.75 -19.33
C THR A 116 -4.38 26.43 -20.51
N THR A 117 -4.79 26.10 -21.74
CA THR A 117 -4.44 26.90 -22.91
C THR A 117 -5.06 28.28 -22.71
N SER A 118 -4.30 29.21 -22.15
CA SER A 118 -4.59 30.63 -22.15
C SER A 118 -4.24 31.17 -23.52
N ASP A 119 -5.06 30.87 -24.52
CA ASP A 119 -5.08 31.62 -25.77
C ASP A 119 -6.44 31.43 -26.44
N GLN A 120 -7.13 32.57 -26.62
CA GLN A 120 -8.36 32.87 -27.39
C GLN A 120 -9.63 33.20 -26.58
N PRO A 121 -10.39 34.22 -27.03
CA PRO A 121 -11.19 35.10 -26.18
C PRO A 121 -12.60 34.56 -25.90
N GLU A 122 -13.18 35.11 -24.84
CA GLU A 122 -14.53 34.85 -24.31
C GLU A 122 -15.59 34.61 -25.39
N ARG A 123 -16.01 33.35 -25.56
CA ARG A 123 -17.35 33.03 -26.08
C ARG A 123 -18.00 31.97 -25.19
N LYS A 124 -19.19 32.34 -24.70
CA LYS A 124 -20.09 31.57 -23.84
C LYS A 124 -20.43 30.20 -24.45
N TYR A 125 -20.63 29.22 -23.55
CA TYR A 125 -21.14 27.84 -23.74
C TYR A 125 -20.11 26.74 -24.08
N ASN A 126 -19.62 26.03 -23.06
CA ASN A 126 -20.05 24.65 -22.77
C ASN A 126 -19.46 24.11 -21.45
N LYS A 127 -20.28 23.38 -20.69
CA LYS A 127 -19.94 22.69 -19.43
C LYS A 127 -19.10 21.44 -19.74
N ASP A 128 -17.78 21.56 -19.85
CA ASP A 128 -16.86 20.42 -19.86
C ASP A 128 -15.53 20.73 -19.13
N SER A 129 -15.62 21.38 -17.96
CA SER A 129 -14.45 21.64 -17.13
C SER A 129 -14.15 20.46 -16.20
N CYS A 130 -12.96 19.87 -16.40
CA CYS A 130 -12.21 19.15 -15.36
C CYS A 130 -12.36 19.90 -14.03
N PHE A 131 -12.72 19.18 -12.95
CA PHE A 131 -13.07 19.69 -11.61
C PHE A 131 -12.69 21.16 -11.39
N LYS A 132 -13.69 22.05 -11.35
CA LYS A 132 -13.57 23.50 -11.18
C LYS A 132 -12.42 23.87 -10.22
N CYS A 133 -11.40 24.53 -10.76
CA CYS A 133 -10.59 25.46 -9.98
C CYS A 133 -11.52 26.58 -9.48
N GLN A 134 -11.75 26.57 -8.16
CA GLN A 134 -12.25 27.61 -7.24
C GLN A 134 -13.37 28.56 -7.68
N GLN A 135 -14.52 28.50 -6.98
CA GLN A 135 -14.95 29.49 -5.98
C GLN A 135 -16.14 28.93 -5.19
N THR A 136 -16.23 29.35 -3.93
CA THR A 136 -17.23 29.03 -2.92
C THR A 136 -18.68 29.08 -3.42
N GLU A 137 -19.41 27.96 -3.32
CA GLU A 137 -20.81 27.86 -2.87
C GLU A 137 -21.26 26.39 -2.87
N SER A 138 -22.21 26.10 -2.00
CA SER A 138 -22.47 24.84 -1.30
C SER A 138 -23.28 23.76 -2.06
N TYR A 139 -23.08 22.51 -1.59
CA TYR A 139 -23.92 21.29 -1.67
C TYR A 139 -23.60 20.20 -2.73
N PRO A 140 -23.89 18.91 -2.43
CA PRO A 140 -24.25 18.30 -1.14
C PRO A 140 -23.05 17.56 -0.50
N GLU A 141 -22.81 17.87 0.78
CA GLU A 141 -22.03 17.01 1.66
C GLU A 141 -22.87 15.77 1.99
N ASP A 142 -22.35 14.59 1.71
CA ASP A 142 -22.75 13.40 2.46
C ASP A 142 -21.49 12.66 2.92
N PHE A 143 -21.45 12.50 4.24
CA PHE A 143 -20.39 11.99 5.10
C PHE A 143 -19.23 12.96 5.42
N MET A 144 -19.58 14.21 5.74
CA MET A 144 -18.96 14.94 6.85
C MET A 144 -19.96 15.01 8.00
N GLU A 145 -19.75 14.23 9.06
CA GLU A 145 -20.35 14.55 10.36
C GLU A 145 -19.67 15.81 10.91
N GLN A 146 -20.50 16.79 11.23
CA GLN A 146 -20.15 18.08 11.81
C GLN A 146 -19.51 17.87 13.19
N VAL A 147 -18.34 18.44 13.42
CA VAL A 147 -17.86 18.74 14.78
C VAL A 147 -17.24 20.13 14.76
N ASN A 148 -17.75 20.96 15.66
CA ASN A 148 -17.46 22.38 15.85
C ASN A 148 -15.95 22.68 15.96
N ASP A 149 -15.58 23.89 15.51
CA ASP A 149 -14.29 24.52 15.74
C ASP A 149 -13.89 24.41 17.23
N ILE A 150 -12.84 23.64 17.51
CA ILE A 150 -12.06 23.81 18.73
C ILE A 150 -10.88 24.70 18.33
N GLY A 151 -10.84 25.88 18.95
CA GLY A 151 -9.88 26.96 18.68
C GLY A 151 -8.42 26.54 18.85
N PRO A 152 -7.49 27.44 18.47
CA PRO A 152 -6.07 27.18 18.44
C PRO A 152 -5.48 27.31 19.86
N ASP A 153 -5.85 26.43 20.78
CA ASP A 153 -5.19 26.33 22.07
C ASP A 153 -4.84 24.87 22.37
N SER A 154 -3.57 24.65 22.74
CA SER A 154 -2.87 23.38 23.06
C SER A 154 -2.01 22.71 21.98
N PHE A 155 -1.50 23.44 20.98
CA PHE A 155 -0.35 22.98 20.19
C PHE A 155 0.90 23.79 20.53
N VAL A 156 1.62 23.36 21.58
CA VAL A 156 2.99 23.83 21.84
C VAL A 156 3.93 22.89 21.11
N VAL A 157 4.51 23.34 20.00
CA VAL A 157 5.70 22.71 19.42
C VAL A 157 6.89 23.27 20.19
N PRO A 158 7.70 22.45 20.89
CA PRO A 158 8.94 22.95 21.45
C PRO A 158 9.87 23.32 20.30
N GLU A 159 10.21 24.61 20.18
CA GLU A 159 11.35 25.04 19.38
C GLU A 159 12.61 24.37 19.96
N SER A 160 13.13 23.37 19.25
CA SER A 160 14.45 22.82 19.53
C SER A 160 15.43 23.42 18.53
N ASN A 161 16.50 24.00 19.08
CA ASN A 161 17.61 24.57 18.33
C ASN A 161 18.16 23.55 17.31
N PRO A 162 18.44 23.94 16.07
CA PRO A 162 19.01 23.04 15.08
C PRO A 162 20.44 22.74 15.48
N SER A 163 20.66 21.62 16.16
CA SER A 163 21.99 21.05 16.29
C SER A 163 22.46 20.60 14.91
N SER A 164 23.49 21.31 14.44
CA SER A 164 24.44 20.99 13.37
C SER A 164 24.39 19.55 12.82
N GLY A 165 24.23 19.42 11.50
CA GLY A 165 25.16 18.56 10.75
C GLY A 165 24.69 17.22 10.19
N SER A 166 23.43 17.03 9.80
CA SER A 166 23.13 16.00 8.79
C SER A 166 21.98 16.41 7.87
N ASN A 167 22.23 16.37 6.54
CA ASN A 167 21.20 16.44 5.51
C ASN A 167 20.35 15.16 5.56
N MET A 168 19.55 14.99 6.62
CA MET A 168 18.68 13.84 6.76
C MET A 168 17.51 13.96 5.78
N ILE A 169 17.35 12.94 4.95
CA ILE A 169 16.23 12.83 4.02
C ILE A 169 14.94 12.78 4.83
N LYS A 170 13.98 13.63 4.46
CA LYS A 170 12.67 13.71 5.10
C LYS A 170 11.61 13.11 4.20
N TYR A 171 10.63 12.44 4.79
CA TYR A 171 9.52 11.82 4.09
C TYR A 171 8.21 12.52 4.40
N SER A 172 7.39 12.70 3.37
CA SER A 172 6.02 13.19 3.50
C SER A 172 5.04 12.07 3.19
N LEU A 173 3.96 12.00 3.97
CA LEU A 173 2.86 11.10 3.70
C LEU A 173 2.05 11.62 2.51
N ILE A 174 1.94 10.83 1.43
CA ILE A 174 1.11 11.22 0.27
C ILE A 174 -0.26 10.52 0.30
N ALA A 175 -0.30 9.26 0.75
CA ALA A 175 -1.52 8.49 0.85
C ALA A 175 -1.55 7.66 2.14
N CYS A 176 -2.70 7.63 2.82
CA CYS A 176 -2.90 6.86 4.04
C CYS A 176 -4.37 6.50 4.13
N LYS A 177 -4.67 5.22 4.34
CA LYS A 177 -5.99 4.68 4.05
C LYS A 177 -6.24 3.36 4.79
N GLN A 178 -7.27 3.35 5.64
CA GLN A 178 -7.78 2.17 6.36
C GLN A 178 -9.06 1.62 5.71
N MET A 179 -9.23 0.30 5.74
CA MET A 179 -10.47 -0.44 5.45
C MET A 179 -10.56 -1.67 6.37
N VAL A 180 -11.31 -1.57 7.48
CA VAL A 180 -11.37 -2.57 8.55
C VAL A 180 -9.96 -2.88 9.04
N GLY A 181 -9.45 -4.11 8.85
CA GLY A 181 -8.11 -4.52 9.25
C GLY A 181 -7.01 -4.15 8.26
N ILE A 182 -7.34 -3.55 7.11
CA ILE A 182 -6.37 -3.28 6.05
C ILE A 182 -5.94 -1.83 6.12
N PHE A 183 -4.65 -1.61 6.35
CA PHE A 183 -4.05 -0.28 6.37
C PHE A 183 -2.93 -0.10 5.34
N LEU A 184 -3.03 0.90 4.47
CA LEU A 184 -2.03 1.20 3.43
C LEU A 184 -1.53 2.63 3.57
N THR A 185 -0.21 2.81 3.56
CA THR A 185 0.45 4.11 3.55
C THR A 185 1.49 4.20 2.44
N ILE A 186 1.64 5.40 1.88
CA ILE A 186 2.67 5.72 0.90
C ILE A 186 3.39 6.97 1.37
N TRP A 187 4.71 6.85 1.51
CA TRP A 187 5.61 7.92 1.92
C TRP A 187 6.62 8.18 0.82
N VAL A 188 6.94 9.44 0.61
CA VAL A 188 7.85 9.86 -0.46
C VAL A 188 8.81 10.89 0.09
N ARG A 189 10.06 10.85 -0.37
CA ARG A 189 11.04 11.91 -0.09
C ARG A 189 10.44 13.29 -0.35
N LYS A 190 10.68 14.21 0.57
CA LYS A 190 10.02 15.53 0.59
C LYS A 190 10.27 16.31 -0.69
N GLU A 191 11.46 16.22 -1.29
CA GLU A 191 11.76 16.88 -2.57
C GLU A 191 10.98 16.29 -3.75
N LEU A 192 10.60 15.01 -3.71
CA LEU A 192 9.95 14.33 -4.84
C LEU A 192 8.43 14.55 -4.87
N VAL A 193 7.85 14.97 -3.74
CA VAL A 193 6.41 15.23 -3.59
C VAL A 193 5.85 16.16 -4.65
N GLN A 194 6.63 17.16 -5.07
CA GLN A 194 6.18 18.17 -6.04
C GLN A 194 5.93 17.58 -7.43
N TYR A 195 6.52 16.42 -7.73
CA TYR A 195 6.35 15.70 -8.97
C TYR A 195 5.17 14.73 -8.91
N ILE A 196 4.46 14.58 -7.79
CA ILE A 196 3.35 13.64 -7.70
C ILE A 196 2.03 14.34 -8.00
N GLY A 197 1.28 13.81 -8.98
CA GLY A 197 -0.04 14.28 -9.37
C GLY A 197 -1.04 13.12 -9.51
N HIS A 198 -2.32 13.47 -9.69
CA HIS A 198 -3.40 12.53 -10.00
C HIS A 198 -3.50 11.31 -9.06
N LEU A 199 -3.29 11.53 -7.75
CA LEU A 199 -3.44 10.48 -6.75
C LEU A 199 -4.90 10.00 -6.72
N ARG A 200 -5.12 8.73 -7.08
CA ARG A 200 -6.44 8.09 -7.11
C ARG A 200 -6.49 6.91 -6.16
N THR A 201 -7.65 6.69 -5.57
CA THR A 201 -7.91 5.53 -4.73
C THR A 201 -9.17 4.84 -5.22
N SER A 202 -9.12 3.51 -5.35
CA SER A 202 -10.27 2.67 -5.63
C SER A 202 -10.33 1.55 -4.60
N TYR A 203 -11.50 0.98 -4.39
CA TYR A 203 -11.69 -0.11 -3.44
C TYR A 203 -12.70 -1.12 -3.99
N ILE A 204 -12.46 -2.37 -3.66
CA ILE A 204 -13.38 -3.47 -3.94
C ILE A 204 -13.55 -4.24 -2.64
N SER A 205 -14.79 -4.44 -2.22
CA SER A 205 -15.09 -5.33 -1.10
C SER A 205 -15.35 -6.73 -1.66
N ARG A 206 -14.68 -7.74 -1.11
CA ARG A 206 -14.92 -9.17 -1.36
C ARG A 206 -15.21 -9.87 -0.04
N GLY A 207 -15.74 -11.08 -0.06
CA GLY A 207 -16.06 -11.86 1.15
C GLY A 207 -17.41 -12.60 1.07
N ILE A 208 -17.84 -13.15 2.19
CA ILE A 208 -19.12 -13.88 2.35
C ILE A 208 -20.28 -12.98 1.86
N MET A 209 -21.18 -13.55 1.06
CA MET A 209 -22.29 -12.85 0.38
C MET A 209 -21.89 -11.73 -0.60
N GLY A 210 -20.62 -11.66 -1.03
CA GLY A 210 -20.16 -10.65 -1.98
C GLY A 210 -19.80 -9.29 -1.37
N TYR A 211 -19.96 -9.11 -0.05
CA TYR A 211 -19.73 -7.82 0.63
C TYR A 211 -19.01 -7.92 1.99
N LEU A 212 -18.94 -9.10 2.64
CA LEU A 212 -18.49 -9.24 4.02
C LEU A 212 -17.24 -10.13 4.17
N GLY A 213 -16.05 -9.57 4.37
CA GLY A 213 -14.91 -10.31 4.95
C GLY A 213 -13.52 -9.98 4.41
N ASN A 214 -13.34 -9.84 3.11
CA ASN A 214 -12.05 -9.63 2.43
C ASN A 214 -12.05 -8.31 1.67
N LYS A 215 -11.62 -7.22 2.31
CA LYS A 215 -11.60 -5.91 1.65
C LYS A 215 -10.32 -5.78 0.81
N VAL A 216 -10.39 -5.10 -0.32
CA VAL A 216 -9.26 -4.87 -1.22
C VAL A 216 -9.17 -3.39 -1.55
N ARG A 217 -7.96 -2.85 -1.46
CA ARG A 217 -7.72 -1.44 -1.73
C ARG A 217 -6.64 -1.22 -2.77
N MET A 218 -6.90 -0.26 -3.64
CA MET A 218 -5.99 0.15 -4.69
C MET A 218 -5.66 1.63 -4.59
N ILE A 219 -4.40 1.98 -4.77
CA ILE A 219 -3.93 3.37 -4.88
C ILE A 219 -3.14 3.51 -6.18
N GLN A 220 -3.36 4.61 -6.89
CA GLN A 220 -2.69 4.96 -8.14
C GLN A 220 -2.05 6.34 -8.02
N ASN A 221 -0.82 6.47 -8.52
CA ASN A 221 -0.04 7.71 -8.57
C ASN A 221 0.49 7.99 -9.99
N TYR A 222 0.61 9.26 -10.38
CA TYR A 222 1.35 9.69 -11.57
C TYR A 222 2.47 10.65 -11.19
N PRO A 223 3.65 10.56 -11.83
CA PRO A 223 4.56 11.68 -11.84
C PRO A 223 4.05 12.75 -12.81
N VAL A 224 4.38 14.00 -12.54
CA VAL A 224 4.42 15.09 -13.51
C VAL A 224 5.81 15.67 -13.39
N THR A 225 6.62 15.44 -14.41
CA THR A 225 7.96 16.01 -14.47
C THR A 225 7.90 17.44 -14.98
N ILE A 226 8.55 18.35 -14.27
CA ILE A 226 8.92 19.67 -14.79
C ILE A 226 10.42 19.82 -14.53
N LYS A 227 11.20 20.02 -15.59
CA LYS A 227 12.55 20.58 -15.53
C LYS A 227 12.65 21.72 -16.55
N ASN A 228 13.16 22.87 -16.12
CA ASN A 228 13.42 24.09 -16.89
C ASN A 228 12.20 24.88 -17.43
N GLY A 229 11.12 25.02 -16.67
CA GLY A 229 10.03 25.95 -17.02
C GLY A 229 9.16 25.53 -18.23
N TYR A 230 9.45 24.37 -18.81
CA TYR A 230 8.60 23.70 -19.80
C TYR A 230 8.00 22.45 -19.16
N ILE A 231 6.68 22.32 -19.24
CA ILE A 231 5.98 21.05 -18.98
C ILE A 231 6.40 20.12 -20.11
N ARG A 232 7.31 19.18 -19.85
CA ARG A 232 7.45 18.03 -20.73
C ARG A 232 6.40 17.02 -20.32
N ASP A 233 5.42 16.82 -21.18
CA ASP A 233 4.47 15.72 -21.10
C ASP A 233 5.28 14.43 -21.07
N THR A 234 5.38 13.79 -19.91
CA THR A 234 6.04 12.51 -19.80
C THR A 234 5.04 11.42 -19.47
N ASP A 235 5.18 10.34 -20.23
CA ASP A 235 4.10 9.42 -20.57
C ASP A 235 3.87 8.32 -19.55
N THR A 236 4.56 8.33 -18.41
CA THR A 236 4.70 7.14 -17.56
C THR A 236 4.01 7.23 -16.21
N PRO A 237 2.82 6.63 -16.01
CA PRO A 237 2.24 6.36 -14.68
C PRO A 237 3.24 5.68 -13.74
N LEU A 238 3.35 6.24 -12.51
CA LEU A 238 4.50 5.94 -11.63
C LEU A 238 4.40 4.56 -11.02
N GLN A 239 3.21 4.15 -10.55
CA GLN A 239 2.97 2.85 -9.93
C GLN A 239 1.51 2.74 -9.51
N LYS A 240 0.92 1.55 -9.65
CA LYS A 240 -0.33 1.16 -8.98
C LYS A 240 -0.05 0.14 -7.88
N ILE A 241 -0.62 0.37 -6.70
CA ILE A 241 -0.41 -0.48 -5.53
C ILE A 241 -1.74 -1.14 -5.16
N LEU A 242 -1.76 -2.48 -5.17
CA LEU A 242 -2.91 -3.28 -4.76
C LEU A 242 -2.59 -3.98 -3.46
N LYS A 243 -3.48 -3.83 -2.48
CA LYS A 243 -3.33 -4.46 -1.18
C LYS A 243 -4.53 -5.31 -0.80
N ASN A 244 -4.27 -6.58 -0.49
CA ASN A 244 -5.31 -7.57 -0.24
C ASN A 244 -5.13 -8.36 1.05
N HIS A 245 -6.26 -8.86 1.54
CA HIS A 245 -6.39 -9.99 2.46
C HIS A 245 -7.40 -10.95 1.81
N LEU A 246 -6.93 -11.97 1.10
CA LEU A 246 -7.79 -12.89 0.31
C LEU A 246 -8.41 -13.97 1.21
N ALA A 247 -9.34 -14.75 0.64
CA ALA A 247 -10.03 -15.83 1.34
C ALA A 247 -9.07 -16.78 2.06
N SER A 248 -9.26 -16.89 3.37
CA SER A 248 -8.55 -17.83 4.23
C SER A 248 -9.10 -19.25 4.08
N GLY A 249 -8.35 -20.23 4.59
CA GLY A 249 -8.74 -21.64 4.58
C GLY A 249 -7.68 -22.55 3.95
N GLU A 250 -7.66 -23.79 4.42
CA GLU A 250 -6.74 -24.87 4.01
C GLU A 250 -7.50 -26.07 3.42
N LYS A 251 -8.81 -25.93 3.18
CA LYS A 251 -9.58 -27.00 2.56
C LYS A 251 -9.28 -27.02 1.06
N GLU A 252 -9.35 -28.21 0.49
CA GLU A 252 -9.31 -28.38 -0.96
C GLU A 252 -10.40 -27.51 -1.63
N GLY A 253 -10.03 -26.78 -2.68
CA GLY A 253 -10.91 -25.84 -3.37
C GLY A 253 -10.88 -24.41 -2.81
N ASP A 254 -10.24 -24.14 -1.66
CA ASP A 254 -10.12 -22.77 -1.14
C ASP A 254 -9.24 -21.89 -2.05
N GLU A 255 -8.30 -22.47 -2.78
CA GLU A 255 -7.50 -21.79 -3.81
C GLU A 255 -8.36 -21.24 -4.95
N LEU A 256 -9.44 -21.93 -5.32
CA LEU A 256 -10.36 -21.45 -6.36
C LEU A 256 -11.11 -20.19 -5.90
N ARG A 257 -11.41 -20.07 -4.61
CA ARG A 257 -12.02 -18.86 -4.04
C ARG A 257 -11.03 -17.68 -4.09
N ARG A 258 -9.77 -17.92 -3.73
CA ARG A 258 -8.71 -16.90 -3.83
C ARG A 258 -8.50 -16.46 -5.28
N ASN A 259 -8.53 -17.40 -6.22
CA ASN A 259 -8.44 -17.08 -7.65
C ASN A 259 -9.61 -16.23 -8.12
N SER A 260 -10.84 -16.60 -7.72
CA SER A 260 -12.03 -15.83 -8.03
C SER A 260 -11.92 -14.40 -7.51
N ASP A 261 -11.44 -14.22 -6.27
CA ASP A 261 -11.20 -12.88 -5.71
C ASP A 261 -10.19 -12.10 -6.57
N VAL A 262 -9.05 -12.69 -6.95
CA VAL A 262 -8.04 -12.05 -7.81
C VAL A 262 -8.64 -11.62 -9.15
N ILE A 263 -9.35 -12.51 -9.83
CA ILE A 263 -9.96 -12.24 -11.14
C ILE A 263 -10.98 -11.10 -11.03
N GLU A 264 -11.85 -11.15 -10.03
CA GLU A 264 -12.86 -10.13 -9.78
C GLU A 264 -12.24 -8.76 -9.48
N ILE A 265 -11.15 -8.72 -8.70
CA ILE A 265 -10.43 -7.49 -8.43
C ILE A 265 -9.84 -6.94 -9.73
N ILE A 266 -9.12 -7.76 -10.51
CA ILE A 266 -8.51 -7.36 -11.77
C ILE A 266 -9.56 -6.79 -12.75
N LYS A 267 -10.72 -7.45 -12.82
CA LYS A 267 -11.80 -7.14 -13.75
C LYS A 267 -12.60 -5.89 -13.36
N ASN A 268 -12.96 -5.75 -12.09
CA ASN A 268 -13.95 -4.77 -11.64
C ASN A 268 -13.32 -3.49 -11.05
N ALA A 269 -12.00 -3.48 -10.88
CA ALA A 269 -11.28 -2.34 -10.36
C ALA A 269 -11.28 -1.16 -11.32
N GLN A 270 -12.03 -0.12 -10.96
CA GLN A 270 -12.05 1.12 -11.71
C GLN A 270 -11.65 2.31 -10.86
N PHE A 271 -10.81 3.17 -11.41
CA PHE A 271 -10.48 4.46 -10.82
C PHE A 271 -11.37 5.57 -11.33
N THR A 272 -11.61 6.55 -10.48
CA THR A 272 -12.36 7.75 -10.84
C THR A 272 -11.64 8.53 -11.94
N LYS A 273 -12.41 9.09 -12.88
CA LYS A 273 -11.86 10.02 -13.89
C LYS A 273 -11.64 11.37 -13.22
N ILE A 274 -10.40 11.85 -13.20
CA ILE A 274 -10.07 13.19 -12.70
C ILE A 274 -10.27 14.24 -13.80
N CYS A 275 -9.77 13.97 -15.01
CA CYS A 275 -9.97 14.85 -16.15
C CYS A 275 -11.06 14.31 -17.07
N LYS A 276 -12.00 15.19 -17.46
CA LYS A 276 -13.11 14.90 -18.38
C LYS A 276 -12.98 15.63 -19.73
N ARG A 277 -11.87 16.34 -19.98
CA ARG A 277 -11.73 17.10 -21.23
C ARG A 277 -11.66 16.11 -22.42
N PRO A 278 -12.44 16.31 -23.49
CA PRO A 278 -12.49 15.38 -24.63
C PRO A 278 -11.14 15.28 -25.38
N TYR A 279 -10.30 16.31 -25.29
CA TYR A 279 -8.95 16.35 -25.87
C TYR A 279 -7.84 16.08 -24.84
N SER A 280 -8.18 15.80 -23.57
CA SER A 280 -7.17 15.39 -22.60
C SER A 280 -6.87 13.91 -22.73
N ARG A 281 -5.59 13.57 -22.56
CA ARG A 281 -5.08 12.20 -22.60
C ARG A 281 -5.93 11.27 -21.72
N ARG A 282 -6.36 10.14 -22.30
CA ARG A 282 -7.11 9.11 -21.58
C ARG A 282 -6.21 8.48 -20.52
N MET A 283 -6.47 8.81 -19.25
CA MET A 283 -5.76 8.24 -18.12
C MET A 283 -6.22 6.79 -17.88
N PRO A 284 -5.30 5.83 -17.65
CA PRO A 284 -5.63 4.48 -17.21
C PRO A 284 -6.70 4.43 -16.13
N GLU A 285 -7.80 3.72 -16.38
CA GLU A 285 -8.93 3.55 -15.46
C GLU A 285 -8.93 2.17 -14.80
N LYS A 286 -8.43 1.14 -15.51
CA LYS A 286 -8.34 -0.24 -15.02
C LYS A 286 -6.95 -0.61 -14.53
N ILE A 287 -6.82 -1.65 -13.70
CA ILE A 287 -5.53 -2.13 -13.17
C ILE A 287 -4.49 -2.32 -14.28
N LEU A 288 -4.80 -3.15 -15.27
CA LEU A 288 -3.84 -3.57 -16.29
C LEU A 288 -3.53 -2.52 -17.37
N GLU A 289 -4.22 -1.38 -17.34
CA GLU A 289 -3.92 -0.24 -18.23
C GLU A 289 -2.72 0.59 -17.72
N HIS A 290 -2.12 0.24 -16.58
CA HIS A 290 -1.01 0.98 -16.00
C HIS A 290 0.32 0.32 -16.38
N ASP A 291 1.32 1.16 -16.65
CA ASP A 291 2.66 0.71 -17.02
C ASP A 291 3.35 -0.13 -15.95
N ARG A 292 3.12 0.20 -14.66
CA ARG A 292 3.86 -0.36 -13.53
C ARG A 292 2.91 -0.61 -12.38
N ILE A 293 2.85 -1.85 -11.94
CA ILE A 293 1.90 -2.29 -10.92
C ILE A 293 2.63 -3.15 -9.92
N ILE A 294 2.36 -2.92 -8.65
CA ILE A 294 2.82 -3.71 -7.51
C ILE A 294 1.58 -4.19 -6.76
N TRP A 295 1.51 -5.49 -6.53
CA TRP A 295 0.46 -6.12 -5.74
C TRP A 295 1.10 -6.76 -4.53
N LEU A 296 0.65 -6.40 -3.34
CA LEU A 296 1.18 -6.89 -2.09
C LEU A 296 0.06 -7.33 -1.16
N GLY A 297 0.32 -8.28 -0.29
CA GLY A 297 -0.62 -8.56 0.78
C GLY A 297 -0.52 -9.95 1.37
N ASP A 298 -1.43 -10.22 2.29
CA ASP A 298 -1.74 -11.58 2.70
C ASP A 298 -2.69 -12.17 1.66
N LEU A 299 -2.13 -12.91 0.70
CA LEU A 299 -2.87 -13.56 -0.36
C LEU A 299 -3.44 -14.91 0.09
N ASN A 300 -3.13 -15.37 1.30
CA ASN A 300 -3.67 -16.56 1.94
C ASN A 300 -3.50 -17.90 1.18
N TYR A 301 -2.75 -17.92 0.07
CA TYR A 301 -2.40 -19.17 -0.61
C TYR A 301 -1.56 -20.06 0.31
N ARG A 302 -1.80 -21.37 0.23
CA ARG A 302 -1.23 -22.38 1.12
C ARG A 302 -0.28 -23.31 0.37
N ILE A 303 0.37 -24.19 1.11
CA ILE A 303 1.18 -25.27 0.55
C ILE A 303 0.28 -26.51 0.45
N ALA A 304 0.19 -27.10 -0.74
CA ALA A 304 -0.59 -28.30 -1.04
C ALA A 304 0.12 -29.57 -0.57
N LEU A 305 0.46 -29.64 0.72
CA LEU A 305 1.09 -30.76 1.41
C LEU A 305 0.46 -30.97 2.77
N SER A 306 0.62 -32.17 3.34
CA SER A 306 0.29 -32.38 4.74
C SER A 306 1.22 -31.57 5.65
N TYR A 307 0.79 -31.33 6.90
CA TYR A 307 1.63 -30.67 7.90
C TYR A 307 2.98 -31.39 8.09
N ALA A 308 2.97 -32.73 8.15
CA ALA A 308 4.17 -33.52 8.40
C ALA A 308 5.19 -33.39 7.25
N GLU A 309 4.73 -33.48 6.00
CA GLU A 309 5.59 -33.30 4.82
C GLU A 309 6.10 -31.87 4.71
N THR A 310 5.23 -30.89 4.97
CA THR A 310 5.62 -29.48 4.98
C THR A 310 6.72 -29.25 6.01
N ARG A 311 6.57 -29.79 7.23
CA ARG A 311 7.57 -29.67 8.28
C ARG A 311 8.89 -30.30 7.91
N LYS A 312 8.88 -31.50 7.34
CA LYS A 312 10.10 -32.16 6.87
C LYS A 312 10.92 -31.23 5.97
N PHE A 313 10.30 -30.65 4.94
CA PHE A 313 11.02 -29.74 4.05
C PHE A 313 11.39 -28.41 4.69
N VAL A 314 10.60 -27.90 5.64
CA VAL A 314 10.98 -26.71 6.43
C VAL A 314 12.23 -26.97 7.26
N ASP A 315 12.31 -28.11 7.93
CA ASP A 315 13.44 -28.49 8.78
C ASP A 315 14.72 -28.73 7.94
N GLU A 316 14.55 -29.22 6.70
CA GLU A 316 15.62 -29.39 5.72
C GLU A 316 16.00 -28.08 4.99
N ASN A 317 15.31 -26.96 5.25
CA ASN A 317 15.39 -25.72 4.49
C ASN A 317 15.21 -25.89 2.97
N ASN A 318 14.44 -26.90 2.56
CA ASN A 318 14.22 -27.25 1.15
C ASN A 318 13.07 -26.42 0.56
N TRP A 319 13.33 -25.12 0.36
CA TRP A 319 12.34 -24.17 -0.14
C TRP A 319 11.85 -24.50 -1.54
N ASP A 320 12.72 -25.03 -2.40
CA ASP A 320 12.36 -25.39 -3.78
C ASP A 320 11.32 -26.53 -3.81
N ALA A 321 11.47 -27.56 -2.97
CA ALA A 321 10.49 -28.64 -2.87
C ALA A 321 9.13 -28.13 -2.34
N LEU A 322 9.13 -27.23 -1.37
CA LEU A 322 7.92 -26.60 -0.84
C LEU A 322 7.25 -25.68 -1.87
N LEU A 323 8.03 -24.86 -2.59
CA LEU A 323 7.51 -23.96 -3.60
C LEU A 323 6.86 -24.71 -4.75
N ASN A 324 7.36 -25.90 -5.12
CA ASN A 324 6.69 -26.77 -6.09
C ASN A 324 5.28 -27.22 -5.65
N LYS A 325 4.93 -27.00 -4.39
CA LYS A 325 3.60 -27.26 -3.81
C LYS A 325 2.91 -25.99 -3.33
N ASP A 326 3.48 -24.81 -3.57
CA ASP A 326 2.86 -23.52 -3.27
C ASP A 326 1.69 -23.27 -4.23
N GLN A 327 0.49 -23.10 -3.67
CA GLN A 327 -0.72 -22.90 -4.47
C GLN A 327 -0.59 -21.67 -5.37
N LEU A 328 -0.07 -20.53 -4.88
CA LEU A 328 0.03 -19.34 -5.74
C LEU A 328 0.95 -19.58 -6.95
N LYS A 329 2.10 -20.23 -6.75
CA LYS A 329 2.99 -20.60 -7.85
C LYS A 329 2.29 -21.53 -8.85
N ILE A 330 1.64 -22.59 -8.38
CA ILE A 330 0.91 -23.54 -9.23
C ILE A 330 -0.19 -22.85 -10.04
N GLU A 331 -1.01 -22.02 -9.39
CA GLU A 331 -2.12 -21.31 -10.04
C GLU A 331 -1.63 -20.28 -11.07
N ARG A 332 -0.48 -19.64 -10.83
CA ARG A 332 0.17 -18.71 -11.75
C ARG A 332 0.78 -19.40 -12.96
N GLU A 333 1.54 -20.48 -12.74
CA GLU A 333 2.18 -21.25 -13.81
C GLU A 333 1.15 -21.90 -14.74
N ALA A 334 -0.01 -22.25 -14.20
CA ALA A 334 -1.14 -22.73 -14.98
C ALA A 334 -1.96 -21.62 -15.66
N GLY A 335 -1.59 -20.35 -15.51
CA GLY A 335 -2.26 -19.21 -16.14
C GLY A 335 -3.66 -18.89 -15.59
N ARG A 336 -4.04 -19.46 -14.43
CA ARG A 336 -5.39 -19.28 -13.84
C ARG A 336 -5.56 -17.95 -13.12
N VAL A 337 -4.45 -17.39 -12.62
CA VAL A 337 -4.41 -16.08 -11.94
C VAL A 337 -3.13 -15.33 -12.26
N PHE A 338 -3.15 -14.01 -12.11
CA PHE A 338 -1.96 -13.16 -12.23
C PHE A 338 -1.19 -13.39 -13.55
N ASN A 339 -1.90 -13.62 -14.66
CA ASN A 339 -1.28 -13.76 -15.97
C ASN A 339 -0.47 -12.50 -16.34
N GLY A 340 0.78 -12.68 -16.74
CA GLY A 340 1.73 -11.58 -17.03
C GLY A 340 2.40 -10.94 -15.80
N TRP A 341 2.02 -11.33 -14.58
CA TRP A 341 2.66 -10.81 -13.36
C TRP A 341 3.89 -11.63 -12.98
N LYS A 342 4.89 -10.95 -12.45
CA LYS A 342 6.17 -11.48 -11.98
C LYS A 342 6.20 -11.48 -10.45
N GLU A 343 6.95 -12.43 -9.89
CA GLU A 343 7.28 -12.53 -8.47
C GLU A 343 8.68 -13.12 -8.42
N GLU A 344 9.59 -12.49 -7.69
CA GLU A 344 10.95 -13.01 -7.54
C GLU A 344 10.99 -14.33 -6.78
N LYS A 345 12.04 -15.12 -7.03
CA LYS A 345 12.23 -16.40 -6.34
C LYS A 345 12.32 -16.19 -4.82
N ILE A 346 11.54 -16.97 -4.09
CA ILE A 346 11.52 -16.96 -2.63
C ILE A 346 12.69 -17.80 -2.09
N TYR A 347 13.54 -17.18 -1.28
CA TYR A 347 14.68 -17.83 -0.60
C TYR A 347 14.54 -17.83 0.92
N PHE A 348 13.33 -17.57 1.43
CA PHE A 348 13.05 -17.45 2.85
C PHE A 348 11.97 -18.44 3.28
N ALA A 349 12.02 -18.86 4.55
CA ALA A 349 11.07 -19.80 5.12
C ALA A 349 9.61 -19.25 5.15
N PRO A 350 8.60 -20.12 5.15
CA PRO A 350 7.18 -19.75 5.19
C PRO A 350 6.87 -18.69 6.25
N THR A 351 6.02 -17.71 5.92
CA THR A 351 5.78 -16.52 6.76
C THR A 351 4.68 -16.74 7.79
N TYR A 352 3.91 -17.81 7.66
CA TYR A 352 2.78 -18.20 8.50
C TYR A 352 2.89 -19.69 8.83
N LYS A 353 2.37 -20.25 9.94
CA LYS A 353 1.81 -19.62 11.14
C LYS A 353 2.74 -19.81 12.33
N TYR A 354 3.19 -18.73 12.94
CA TYR A 354 4.07 -18.75 14.10
C TYR A 354 3.32 -18.68 15.43
N TYR A 355 3.95 -19.14 16.50
CA TYR A 355 3.55 -18.68 17.83
C TYR A 355 3.97 -17.22 18.03
N ASN A 356 3.16 -16.48 18.78
CA ASN A 356 3.47 -15.10 19.14
C ASN A 356 4.83 -15.03 19.87
N ASN A 357 5.65 -14.04 19.53
CA ASN A 357 6.97 -13.82 20.14
C ASN A 357 7.92 -15.04 20.06
N SER A 358 7.72 -15.92 19.08
CA SER A 358 8.50 -17.16 18.93
C SER A 358 8.83 -17.44 17.47
N ASP A 359 9.93 -18.17 17.24
CA ASP A 359 10.33 -18.68 15.93
C ASP A 359 9.78 -20.09 15.64
N ALA A 360 9.07 -20.68 16.59
CA ALA A 360 8.39 -21.96 16.41
C ALA A 360 7.07 -21.79 15.65
N TYR A 361 6.78 -22.72 14.73
CA TYR A 361 5.50 -22.74 14.04
C TYR A 361 4.40 -23.30 14.96
N ALA A 362 3.20 -22.70 14.89
CA ALA A 362 2.10 -22.97 15.80
C ALA A 362 1.55 -24.41 15.77
N GLY A 363 1.93 -25.22 14.78
CA GLY A 363 1.48 -26.61 14.69
C GLY A 363 2.25 -27.60 15.56
N GLU A 364 3.32 -27.17 16.24
CA GLU A 364 4.22 -28.04 17.02
C GLU A 364 3.62 -28.53 18.36
N ILE A 365 2.78 -27.72 19.02
CA ILE A 365 2.22 -28.05 20.35
C ILE A 365 0.72 -28.40 20.28
N GLU A 366 0.04 -28.08 19.19
CA GLU A 366 -1.39 -28.35 19.04
C GLU A 366 -1.68 -29.84 18.84
N LYS A 367 -2.12 -30.50 19.93
CA LYS A 367 -2.48 -31.93 19.95
C LYS A 367 -3.71 -32.28 19.10
N SER A 368 -4.56 -31.30 18.75
CA SER A 368 -5.74 -31.53 17.91
C SER A 368 -5.44 -31.24 16.43
N LYS A 369 -5.61 -32.27 15.58
CA LYS A 369 -5.51 -32.13 14.11
C LYS A 369 -6.43 -31.04 13.53
N SER A 370 -7.53 -30.68 14.22
CA SER A 370 -8.51 -29.70 13.73
C SER A 370 -8.09 -28.23 13.88
N LYS A 371 -7.09 -27.93 14.71
CA LYS A 371 -6.61 -26.55 14.93
C LYS A 371 -5.24 -26.28 14.26
N ARG A 372 -4.48 -27.34 14.00
CA ARG A 372 -3.13 -27.28 13.46
C ARG A 372 -3.11 -26.65 12.07
N ARG A 373 -2.37 -25.54 11.92
CA ARG A 373 -2.14 -24.84 10.65
C ARG A 373 -0.82 -25.25 10.03
N THR A 374 -0.82 -25.44 8.73
CA THR A 374 0.38 -25.80 7.96
C THR A 374 1.18 -24.53 7.65
N PRO A 375 2.52 -24.55 7.78
CA PRO A 375 3.34 -23.43 7.35
C PRO A 375 3.06 -23.04 5.90
N ALA A 376 2.97 -21.74 5.59
CA ALA A 376 2.67 -21.23 4.26
C ALA A 376 3.29 -19.85 3.98
N TRP A 377 3.51 -19.56 2.69
CA TRP A 377 3.82 -18.22 2.19
C TRP A 377 2.54 -17.47 1.86
N CYS A 378 1.86 -17.00 2.91
CA CYS A 378 0.65 -16.20 2.77
C CYS A 378 0.95 -14.77 2.27
N ASP A 379 2.07 -14.20 2.72
CA ASP A 379 2.44 -12.81 2.50
C ASP A 379 3.29 -12.65 1.23
N ARG A 380 2.76 -12.00 0.20
CA ARG A 380 3.34 -12.00 -1.16
C ARG A 380 3.45 -10.60 -1.74
N ILE A 381 4.44 -10.41 -2.63
CA ILE A 381 4.65 -9.17 -3.40
C ILE A 381 4.91 -9.56 -4.85
N LEU A 382 3.98 -9.18 -5.74
CA LEU A 382 4.05 -9.39 -7.18
C LEU A 382 4.12 -8.04 -7.89
N PHE A 383 4.60 -8.05 -9.13
CA PHE A 383 4.65 -6.85 -9.96
C PHE A 383 4.30 -7.15 -11.42
N HIS A 384 3.86 -6.14 -12.15
CA HIS A 384 3.48 -6.25 -13.56
C HIS A 384 3.88 -4.98 -14.33
N GLY A 385 4.27 -5.19 -15.58
CA GLY A 385 4.59 -4.15 -16.54
C GLY A 385 6.09 -3.92 -16.73
N GLU A 386 6.42 -2.85 -17.48
CA GLU A 386 7.77 -2.55 -17.97
C GLU A 386 8.41 -1.41 -17.20
N GLY A 387 9.75 -1.33 -17.22
CA GLY A 387 10.48 -0.31 -16.46
C GLY A 387 10.32 -0.46 -14.94
N ILE A 388 10.03 -1.66 -14.45
CA ILE A 388 10.03 -2.03 -13.04
C ILE A 388 10.88 -3.29 -12.85
N ARG A 389 11.87 -3.21 -11.97
CA ARG A 389 12.80 -4.31 -11.69
C ARG A 389 12.91 -4.52 -10.19
N GLN A 390 12.53 -5.71 -9.73
CA GLN A 390 12.71 -6.10 -8.34
C GLN A 390 14.21 -6.37 -8.08
N LEU A 391 14.74 -5.81 -6.99
CA LEU A 391 16.14 -5.97 -6.57
C LEU A 391 16.28 -6.91 -5.38
N SER A 392 15.29 -6.94 -4.49
CA SER A 392 15.29 -7.82 -3.32
C SER A 392 13.89 -8.32 -3.01
N TYR A 393 13.83 -9.49 -2.37
CA TYR A 393 12.60 -10.08 -1.86
C TYR A 393 12.90 -10.89 -0.60
N VAL A 394 12.60 -10.33 0.57
CA VAL A 394 13.06 -10.86 1.85
C VAL A 394 11.98 -10.83 2.91
N ARG A 395 11.99 -11.85 3.76
CA ARG A 395 11.27 -11.88 5.03
C ARG A 395 12.07 -11.17 6.11
N ARG A 396 11.38 -10.50 7.04
CA ARG A 396 11.97 -9.88 8.24
C ARG A 396 11.53 -10.63 9.50
N GLU A 397 12.38 -10.64 10.52
CA GLU A 397 12.21 -11.47 11.73
C GLU A 397 11.49 -10.74 12.88
N LEU A 398 10.45 -9.97 12.57
CA LEU A 398 9.61 -9.35 13.59
C LEU A 398 8.60 -10.36 14.13
N ARG A 399 8.66 -10.64 15.44
CA ARG A 399 7.86 -11.68 16.12
C ARG A 399 6.54 -11.16 16.71
N PHE A 400 6.15 -9.93 16.39
CA PHE A 400 4.95 -9.26 16.91
C PHE A 400 3.65 -9.97 16.49
N SER A 401 3.65 -10.68 15.37
CA SER A 401 2.50 -11.37 14.79
C SER A 401 2.78 -12.86 14.59
N ASP A 402 1.72 -13.65 14.38
CA ASP A 402 1.83 -15.02 13.87
C ASP A 402 2.24 -15.08 12.39
N HIS A 403 2.35 -13.91 11.75
CA HIS A 403 3.00 -13.71 10.45
C HIS A 403 4.34 -12.97 10.58
N ARG A 404 5.28 -13.32 9.70
CA ARG A 404 6.52 -12.56 9.48
C ARG A 404 6.34 -11.52 8.37
N PRO A 405 6.80 -10.27 8.55
CA PRO A 405 6.74 -9.26 7.50
C PRO A 405 7.56 -9.66 6.27
N VAL A 406 7.08 -9.28 5.10
CA VAL A 406 7.78 -9.47 3.82
C VAL A 406 8.01 -8.12 3.17
N CYS A 407 9.21 -7.90 2.65
CA CYS A 407 9.56 -6.69 1.94
C CYS A 407 10.29 -6.98 0.62
N ALA A 408 10.15 -6.03 -0.31
CA ALA A 408 10.78 -6.05 -1.61
C ALA A 408 11.26 -4.65 -1.95
N THR A 409 12.36 -4.57 -2.70
CA THR A 409 12.87 -3.31 -3.23
C THR A 409 12.81 -3.34 -4.75
N PHE A 410 12.53 -2.20 -5.36
CA PHE A 410 12.40 -2.07 -6.81
C PHE A 410 13.17 -0.86 -7.32
N LEU A 411 13.66 -0.97 -8.55
CA LEU A 411 13.95 0.18 -9.40
C LEU A 411 12.78 0.39 -10.33
N VAL A 412 12.34 1.64 -10.45
CA VAL A 412 11.24 2.04 -11.29
C VAL A 412 11.69 3.19 -12.17
N ASP A 413 11.75 2.91 -13.47
CA ASP A 413 12.14 3.84 -14.52
C ASP A 413 10.95 4.70 -14.90
N VAL A 414 11.16 6.01 -15.03
CA VAL A 414 10.13 7.01 -15.31
C VAL A 414 10.64 7.88 -16.43
N VAL A 415 9.85 8.04 -17.49
CA VAL A 415 10.18 8.97 -18.56
C VAL A 415 10.01 10.40 -18.04
N VAL A 416 10.97 11.27 -18.35
CA VAL A 416 11.10 12.66 -17.84
C VAL A 416 11.27 13.70 -18.95
#